data_AF-A0A5C3PKR9-F1
#
_entry.id   AF-A0A5C3PKR9-F1
#
_cell.length_a   1.000
_cell.length_b   1.000
_cell.length_c   1.000
_cell.angle_alpha   90.00
_cell.angle_beta   90.00
_cell.angle_gamma   90.00
#
_symmetry.space_group_name_H-M   'P 1'
#
loop_
_entity.id
_entity.type
_entity.pdbx_description
1 polymer ?
#
loop_
_entity_poly.entity_id
_entity_poly.type
_entity_poly.pdbx_seq_one_letter_code
_entity_poly.pdbx_strand_id
1 'polypeptide(L)'
;MSVVASVTRQRLASSSLLYTSQIQCRHLAARRIAATAQQARHYAKPAKKGKGKEQDDASNHGKKQSKGVSTDSLVPASQRIAASPEYKGTEGKMQGVLDWFRKEVAALETRATGRVTPALLSPVRVMLPNASGVRLEDIATVGVKEGTTLLVTVFEEHSLKYVEQAIYEAKLPGITPQRVDSRTIKVPIPKPTVETRNALYTTASRQAEDVRVQMRKLHAALLKKADVDKRSPDFAIYQGLSDKFMGELDKILAHLKKATS
;
A
#
# COMPACT_ATOMS: atom_id res chain seq x y z
N MET A 1 15.18 -13.48 -75.29
CA MET A 1 15.90 -12.47 -74.48
C MET A 1 14.93 -12.00 -73.40
N SER A 2 14.71 -12.81 -72.36
CA SER A 2 15.49 -12.87 -71.12
C SER A 2 15.25 -11.66 -70.23
N VAL A 3 14.50 -11.90 -69.13
CA VAL A 3 14.72 -11.39 -67.75
C VAL A 3 14.59 -9.85 -67.62
N VAL A 4 13.56 -9.28 -67.01
CA VAL A 4 13.38 -9.07 -65.55
C VAL A 4 11.92 -8.62 -65.33
N ALA A 5 11.00 -9.48 -64.88
CA ALA A 5 9.69 -9.04 -64.34
C ALA A 5 8.91 -10.19 -63.64
N SER A 6 9.52 -10.93 -62.73
CA SER A 6 8.78 -11.97 -61.98
C SER A 6 9.43 -12.37 -60.65
N VAL A 7 9.96 -11.40 -59.90
CA VAL A 7 10.45 -11.63 -58.54
C VAL A 7 10.03 -10.46 -57.66
N THR A 8 8.78 -10.44 -57.20
CA THR A 8 8.31 -9.72 -55.97
C THR A 8 6.80 -9.85 -55.74
N ARG A 9 6.16 -10.99 -56.08
CA ARG A 9 4.75 -11.22 -55.71
C ARG A 9 4.42 -12.64 -55.25
N GLN A 10 5.37 -13.28 -54.58
CA GLN A 10 5.19 -14.59 -53.94
C GLN A 10 6.00 -14.71 -52.64
N ARG A 11 6.04 -13.63 -51.84
CA ARG A 11 6.69 -13.64 -50.51
C ARG A 11 5.80 -13.07 -49.40
N LEU A 12 4.49 -13.22 -49.54
CA LEU A 12 3.51 -12.83 -48.52
C LEU A 12 2.40 -13.89 -48.40
N ALA A 13 2.77 -15.17 -48.29
CA ALA A 13 1.81 -16.24 -47.98
C ALA A 13 2.43 -17.48 -47.29
N SER A 14 3.61 -17.35 -46.69
CA SER A 14 4.28 -18.48 -46.03
C SER A 14 5.09 -18.08 -44.78
N SER A 15 4.74 -16.94 -44.17
CA SER A 15 5.28 -16.49 -42.89
C SER A 15 4.22 -16.30 -41.79
N SER A 16 2.99 -16.76 -42.02
CA SER A 16 1.87 -16.67 -41.08
C SER A 16 1.44 -18.01 -40.49
N LEU A 17 2.10 -19.13 -40.87
CA LEU A 17 1.84 -20.47 -40.33
C LEU A 17 2.89 -20.99 -39.35
N LEU A 18 3.88 -20.16 -38.99
CA LEU A 18 4.84 -20.44 -37.92
C LEU A 18 4.71 -19.50 -36.71
N TYR A 19 3.66 -18.69 -36.66
CA TYR A 19 3.41 -17.75 -35.55
C TYR A 19 2.13 -18.02 -34.76
N THR A 20 1.37 -19.07 -35.08
CA THR A 20 0.24 -19.53 -34.26
C THR A 20 0.55 -20.79 -33.45
N SER A 21 1.65 -21.50 -33.72
CA SER A 21 2.12 -22.61 -32.88
C SER A 21 2.99 -22.17 -31.68
N GLN A 22 3.39 -20.89 -31.62
CA GLN A 22 4.22 -20.35 -30.55
C GLN A 22 3.44 -19.60 -29.45
N ILE A 23 2.13 -19.40 -29.62
CA ILE A 23 1.26 -18.74 -28.63
C ILE A 23 0.46 -19.78 -27.81
N GLN A 24 0.35 -21.03 -28.26
CA GLN A 24 -0.34 -22.08 -27.52
C GLN A 24 0.56 -22.88 -26.54
N CYS A 25 1.88 -22.66 -26.56
CA CYS A 25 2.83 -23.27 -25.62
C CYS A 25 3.42 -22.29 -24.58
N ARG A 26 2.81 -21.12 -24.37
CA ARG A 26 3.18 -20.19 -23.28
C ARG A 26 2.11 -20.02 -22.20
N HIS A 27 0.87 -20.49 -22.44
CA HIS A 27 -0.17 -20.53 -21.41
C HIS A 27 -0.16 -21.82 -20.55
N LEU A 28 0.72 -22.78 -20.85
CA LEU A 28 0.95 -24.00 -20.05
C LEU A 28 2.28 -23.98 -19.28
N ALA A 29 2.93 -22.81 -19.18
CA ALA A 29 4.20 -22.63 -18.45
C ALA A 29 4.04 -21.83 -17.14
N ALA A 30 2.83 -21.80 -16.58
CA ALA A 30 2.54 -21.13 -15.31
C ALA A 30 1.68 -22.02 -14.39
N ARG A 31 2.15 -23.25 -14.12
CA ARG A 31 1.66 -24.09 -13.00
C ARG A 31 2.64 -25.21 -12.68
N ARG A 32 3.92 -24.84 -12.51
CA ARG A 32 4.83 -25.58 -11.64
C ARG A 32 5.23 -24.66 -10.51
N ILE A 33 4.24 -24.26 -9.72
CA ILE A 33 4.48 -24.18 -8.28
C ILE A 33 4.99 -25.58 -7.95
N ALA A 34 6.22 -25.67 -7.50
CA ALA A 34 6.71 -26.88 -6.88
C ALA A 34 5.68 -27.22 -5.80
N ALA A 35 4.77 -28.15 -6.11
CA ALA A 35 4.18 -28.98 -5.10
C ALA A 35 5.37 -29.76 -4.56
N THR A 36 6.11 -29.14 -3.64
CA THR A 36 6.71 -29.88 -2.54
C THR A 36 5.54 -30.61 -1.93
N ALA A 37 5.28 -31.82 -2.43
CA ALA A 37 4.48 -32.80 -1.76
C ALA A 37 5.16 -32.96 -0.42
N GLN A 38 4.71 -32.17 0.56
CA GLN A 38 5.02 -32.38 1.96
C GLN A 38 4.47 -33.77 2.21
N GLN A 39 5.35 -34.76 2.15
CA GLN A 39 5.05 -36.10 2.59
C GLN A 39 4.60 -35.94 4.04
N ALA A 40 3.29 -35.99 4.28
CA ALA A 40 2.74 -36.06 5.60
C ALA A 40 3.24 -37.37 6.21
N ARG A 41 4.36 -37.30 6.93
CA ARG A 41 4.89 -38.44 7.67
C ARG A 41 3.95 -38.66 8.85
N HIS A 42 2.97 -39.53 8.65
CA HIS A 42 2.14 -40.04 9.73
C HIS A 42 3.01 -40.96 10.60
N TYR A 43 3.42 -40.47 11.77
CA TYR A 43 4.05 -41.31 12.77
C TYR A 43 2.97 -42.05 13.58
N ALA A 44 3.06 -43.37 13.62
CA ALA A 44 2.30 -44.19 14.55
C ALA A 44 2.84 -43.96 15.98
N LYS A 45 1.96 -43.66 16.94
CA LYS A 45 2.35 -43.57 18.37
C LYS A 45 2.79 -44.95 18.88
N PRO A 46 3.87 -45.05 19.69
CA PRO A 46 4.23 -46.31 20.33
C PRO A 46 3.15 -46.71 21.35
N ALA A 47 2.73 -47.97 21.30
CA ALA A 47 1.75 -48.55 22.21
C ALA A 47 2.30 -48.57 23.65
N LYS A 48 1.51 -48.07 24.60
CA LYS A 48 1.80 -48.10 26.03
C LYS A 48 1.75 -49.57 26.48
N LYS A 49 2.89 -50.14 26.89
CA LYS A 49 3.00 -51.53 27.40
C LYS A 49 2.35 -51.60 28.79
N GLY A 50 1.04 -51.85 28.84
CA GLY A 50 0.33 -52.20 30.06
C GLY A 50 0.52 -53.67 30.40
N LYS A 51 1.00 -53.98 31.61
CA LYS A 51 0.95 -55.33 32.19
C LYS A 51 -0.49 -55.59 32.67
N GLY A 52 -1.14 -56.65 32.20
CA GLY A 52 -2.42 -57.14 32.71
C GLY A 52 -2.96 -58.29 31.86
N LYS A 53 -3.26 -59.43 32.51
CA LYS A 53 -3.64 -60.73 31.93
C LYS A 53 -5.01 -60.72 31.23
N GLU A 54 -5.14 -61.67 30.29
CA GLU A 54 -6.30 -62.03 29.47
C GLU A 54 -7.60 -62.31 30.26
N GLN A 55 -8.73 -61.91 29.67
CA GLN A 55 -9.86 -62.82 29.44
C GLN A 55 -10.75 -62.31 28.29
N ASP A 56 -11.15 -63.25 27.44
CA ASP A 56 -11.86 -63.08 26.18
C ASP A 56 -13.33 -62.63 26.34
N ASP A 57 -13.83 -61.83 25.39
CA ASP A 57 -15.17 -61.99 24.80
C ASP A 57 -15.36 -61.04 23.60
N ALA A 58 -15.88 -61.58 22.50
CA ALA A 58 -16.09 -60.88 21.24
C ALA A 58 -17.50 -60.27 21.16
N SER A 59 -17.63 -58.99 20.78
CA SER A 59 -18.48 -58.53 19.66
C SER A 59 -18.56 -56.99 19.50
N ASN A 60 -18.67 -56.60 18.22
CA ASN A 60 -19.33 -55.42 17.66
C ASN A 60 -18.50 -54.18 17.22
N HIS A 61 -18.99 -53.63 16.10
CA HIS A 61 -18.41 -52.77 15.06
C HIS A 61 -17.80 -51.43 15.50
N GLY A 62 -16.78 -51.01 14.74
CA GLY A 62 -16.41 -49.60 14.59
C GLY A 62 -14.98 -49.42 14.09
N LYS A 63 -14.81 -49.24 12.77
CA LYS A 63 -13.53 -48.86 12.15
C LYS A 63 -13.10 -47.48 12.67
N LYS A 64 -12.39 -47.43 13.80
CA LYS A 64 -11.76 -46.20 14.32
C LYS A 64 -10.63 -45.82 13.37
N GLN A 65 -10.96 -45.03 12.35
CA GLN A 65 -9.96 -44.25 11.64
C GLN A 65 -9.24 -43.39 12.68
N SER A 66 -7.95 -43.66 12.89
CA SER A 66 -7.07 -42.77 13.64
C SER A 66 -7.09 -41.42 12.92
N LYS A 67 -7.78 -40.41 13.48
CA LYS A 67 -7.69 -39.04 12.96
C LYS A 67 -6.22 -38.66 12.97
N GLY A 68 -5.61 -38.57 11.79
CA GLY A 68 -4.26 -38.05 11.63
C GLY A 68 -4.23 -36.67 12.29
N VAL A 69 -3.31 -36.45 13.22
CA VAL A 69 -3.08 -35.12 13.77
C VAL A 69 -2.51 -34.29 12.62
N SER A 70 -3.31 -33.37 12.07
CA SER A 70 -2.87 -32.49 10.98
C SER A 70 -1.62 -31.73 11.40
N THR A 71 -0.55 -31.88 10.65
CA THR A 71 0.72 -31.18 10.86
C THR A 71 0.68 -29.72 10.42
N ASP A 72 -0.43 -29.26 9.83
CA ASP A 72 -0.59 -27.88 9.33
C ASP A 72 -0.45 -26.80 10.41
N SER A 73 -0.69 -27.13 11.68
CA SER A 73 -0.55 -26.18 12.80
C SER A 73 0.83 -26.22 13.47
N LEU A 74 1.75 -27.06 13.01
CA LEU A 74 3.09 -27.16 13.58
C LEU A 74 3.98 -26.03 13.03
N VAL A 75 4.04 -24.93 13.78
CA VAL A 75 4.98 -23.85 13.50
C VAL A 75 6.41 -24.32 13.84
N PRO A 76 7.38 -24.21 12.91
CA PRO A 76 8.80 -24.49 13.17
C PRO A 76 9.30 -23.74 14.40
N ALA A 77 10.20 -24.34 15.18
CA ALA A 77 10.71 -23.74 16.43
C ALA A 77 11.27 -22.31 16.21
N SER A 78 11.88 -22.03 15.05
CA SER A 78 12.39 -20.72 14.67
C SER A 78 11.32 -19.65 14.42
N GLN A 79 10.08 -20.06 14.12
CA GLN A 79 8.98 -19.15 13.76
C GLN A 79 7.94 -18.99 14.86
N ARG A 80 8.05 -19.72 15.99
CA ARG A 80 7.06 -19.66 17.08
C ARG A 80 6.88 -18.26 17.65
N ILE A 81 7.96 -17.49 17.75
CA ILE A 81 7.93 -16.12 18.29
C ILE A 81 7.30 -15.16 17.29
N ALA A 82 7.64 -15.26 16.01
CA ALA A 82 7.01 -14.46 14.96
C ALA A 82 5.52 -14.84 14.74
N ALA A 83 5.16 -16.07 15.08
CA ALA A 83 3.78 -16.55 15.00
C ALA A 83 2.95 -16.18 16.23
N SER A 84 3.55 -15.67 17.31
CA SER A 84 2.84 -15.35 18.54
C SER A 84 1.80 -14.25 18.30
N PRO A 85 0.63 -14.31 18.96
CA PRO A 85 -0.40 -13.30 18.80
C PRO A 85 0.07 -11.92 19.27
N GLU A 86 0.98 -11.84 20.23
CA GLU A 86 1.56 -10.59 20.74
C GLU A 86 2.47 -9.92 19.70
N TYR A 87 3.29 -10.72 19.00
CA TYR A 87 4.18 -10.25 17.95
C TYR A 87 3.37 -9.68 16.78
N LYS A 88 2.44 -10.47 16.23
CA LYS A 88 1.57 -10.05 15.12
C LYS A 88 0.69 -8.85 15.48
N GLY A 89 0.16 -8.83 16.70
CA GLY A 89 -0.65 -7.71 17.19
C GLY A 89 0.13 -6.40 17.32
N THR A 90 1.43 -6.47 17.60
CA THR A 90 2.30 -5.28 17.65
C THR A 90 2.79 -4.88 16.27
N GLU A 91 3.13 -5.85 15.42
CA GLU A 91 3.46 -5.64 14.01
C GLU A 91 2.36 -4.85 13.29
N GLY A 92 1.09 -5.25 13.44
CA GLY A 92 -0.03 -4.53 12.85
C GLY A 92 -0.20 -3.10 13.36
N LYS A 93 0.11 -2.85 14.64
CA LYS A 93 0.08 -1.49 15.22
C LYS A 93 1.20 -0.62 14.68
N MET A 94 2.42 -1.16 14.62
CA MET A 94 3.57 -0.46 14.03
C MET A 94 3.33 -0.17 12.54
N GLN A 95 2.77 -1.13 11.79
CA GLN A 95 2.39 -0.93 10.40
C GLN A 95 1.37 0.20 10.26
N GLY A 96 0.32 0.24 11.10
CA GLY A 96 -0.68 1.31 11.07
C GLY A 96 -0.08 2.69 11.33
N VAL A 97 0.89 2.80 12.24
CA VAL A 97 1.61 4.06 12.50
C VAL A 97 2.48 4.46 11.28
N LEU A 98 3.16 3.51 10.64
CA LEU A 98 3.92 3.79 9.42
C LEU A 98 3.02 4.19 8.26
N ASP A 99 1.87 3.54 8.08
CA ASP A 99 0.94 3.87 7.01
C ASP A 99 0.34 5.26 7.20
N TRP A 100 0.09 5.67 8.44
CA TRP A 100 -0.25 7.06 8.76
C TRP A 100 0.88 8.02 8.37
N PHE A 101 2.12 7.73 8.80
CA PHE A 101 3.26 8.58 8.48
C PHE A 101 3.53 8.68 6.96
N ARG A 102 3.37 7.58 6.21
CA ARG A 102 3.47 7.56 4.75
C ARG A 102 2.46 8.50 4.09
N LYS A 103 1.21 8.55 4.58
CA LYS A 103 0.17 9.45 4.06
C LYS A 103 0.52 10.92 4.33
N GLU A 104 1.00 11.22 5.54
CA GLU A 104 1.43 12.58 5.90
C GLU A 104 2.62 13.03 5.04
N VAL A 105 3.64 12.18 4.88
CA VAL A 105 4.80 12.49 4.05
C VAL A 105 4.42 12.71 2.58
N ALA A 106 3.50 11.89 2.03
CA ALA A 106 3.00 12.10 0.66
C ALA A 106 2.27 13.45 0.51
N ALA A 107 1.50 13.86 1.53
CA ALA A 107 0.86 15.18 1.54
C ALA A 107 1.88 16.33 1.61
N LEU A 108 2.99 16.15 2.35
CA LEU A 108 4.07 17.15 2.40
C LEU A 108 4.89 17.18 1.10
N GLU A 109 5.14 16.02 0.48
CA GLU A 109 5.88 15.90 -0.79
C GLU A 109 5.15 16.59 -1.94
N THR A 110 3.84 16.40 -2.05
CA THR A 110 3.02 17.09 -3.07
C THR A 110 3.10 18.61 -2.93
N ARG A 111 3.06 19.12 -1.69
CA ARG A 111 3.27 20.55 -1.41
C ARG A 111 4.68 21.02 -1.74
N ALA A 112 5.72 20.25 -1.40
CA ALA A 112 7.11 20.62 -1.61
C ALA A 112 7.53 20.62 -3.09
N THR A 113 7.02 19.67 -3.88
CA THR A 113 7.26 19.59 -5.33
C THR A 113 6.47 20.64 -6.11
N GLY A 114 5.49 21.30 -5.48
CA GLY A 114 4.57 22.22 -6.14
C GLY A 114 3.63 21.51 -7.12
N ARG A 115 3.45 20.19 -6.97
CA ARG A 115 2.50 19.43 -7.78
C ARG A 115 1.10 19.64 -7.25
N VAL A 116 0.24 19.96 -8.19
CA VAL A 116 -1.12 20.36 -7.90
C VAL A 116 -2.06 19.20 -8.18
N THR A 117 -2.89 18.88 -7.19
CA THR A 117 -3.92 17.85 -7.31
C THR A 117 -5.31 18.47 -7.15
N PRO A 118 -6.36 17.92 -7.79
CA PRO A 118 -7.73 18.41 -7.63
C PRO A 118 -8.21 18.40 -6.17
N ALA A 119 -7.66 17.49 -5.35
CA ALA A 119 -7.96 17.36 -3.93
C ALA A 119 -7.69 18.64 -3.12
N LEU A 120 -6.82 19.54 -3.60
CA LEU A 120 -6.57 20.84 -2.96
C LEU A 120 -7.82 21.72 -2.85
N LEU A 121 -8.80 21.56 -3.76
CA LEU A 121 -10.05 22.33 -3.74
C LEU A 121 -11.23 21.58 -3.10
N SER A 122 -11.04 20.34 -2.62
CA SER A 122 -12.07 19.57 -1.93
C SER A 122 -12.65 20.21 -0.64
N PRO A 123 -11.87 20.96 0.17
CA PRO A 123 -12.43 21.63 1.35
C PRO A 123 -13.22 22.91 1.01
N VAL A 124 -13.18 23.40 -0.23
CA VAL A 124 -13.92 24.60 -0.65
C VAL A 124 -15.42 24.33 -0.60
N ARG A 125 -16.17 25.27 -0.03
CA ARG A 125 -17.63 25.25 0.04
C ARG A 125 -18.17 26.45 -0.71
N VAL A 126 -19.08 26.21 -1.64
CA VAL A 126 -19.70 27.25 -2.46
C VAL A 126 -21.04 27.63 -1.84
N MET A 127 -21.23 28.92 -1.61
CA MET A 127 -22.51 29.47 -1.14
C MET A 127 -23.33 29.89 -2.34
N LEU A 128 -24.40 29.16 -2.64
CA LEU A 128 -25.36 29.51 -3.67
C LEU A 128 -26.56 30.24 -3.04
N PRO A 129 -27.30 31.07 -3.80
CA PRO A 129 -28.48 31.77 -3.27
C PRO A 129 -29.59 30.83 -2.77
N ASN A 130 -29.69 29.63 -3.37
CA ASN A 130 -30.72 28.62 -3.10
C ASN A 130 -30.23 27.48 -2.20
N ALA A 131 -28.93 27.40 -1.90
CA ALA A 131 -28.34 26.33 -1.11
C ALA A 131 -27.07 26.80 -0.39
N SER A 132 -27.03 26.62 0.93
CA SER A 132 -25.85 26.97 1.73
C SER A 132 -24.83 25.83 1.75
N GLY A 133 -23.59 26.12 1.32
CA GLY A 133 -22.42 25.29 1.64
C GLY A 133 -22.29 23.99 0.83
N VAL A 134 -22.54 24.03 -0.48
CA VAL A 134 -22.38 22.88 -1.37
C VAL A 134 -20.89 22.63 -1.64
N ARG A 135 -20.50 21.37 -1.88
CA ARG A 135 -19.10 21.02 -2.20
C ARG A 135 -18.79 21.47 -3.62
N LEU A 136 -17.57 21.97 -3.85
CA LEU A 136 -17.16 22.41 -5.19
C LEU A 136 -17.26 21.28 -6.23
N GLU A 137 -16.96 20.05 -5.82
CA GLU A 137 -17.01 18.84 -6.66
C GLU A 137 -18.39 18.59 -7.29
N ASP A 138 -19.48 19.06 -6.65
CA ASP A 138 -20.84 18.84 -7.12
C ASP A 138 -21.28 19.88 -8.17
N ILE A 139 -20.61 21.05 -8.20
CA ILE A 139 -20.97 22.19 -9.06
C ILE A 139 -19.99 22.33 -10.24
N ALA A 140 -18.77 21.83 -10.08
CA ALA A 140 -17.70 22.01 -11.03
C ALA A 140 -16.80 20.77 -11.16
N THR A 141 -16.28 20.57 -12.36
CA THR A 141 -15.19 19.63 -12.61
C THR A 141 -13.85 20.32 -12.41
N VAL A 142 -12.93 19.68 -11.67
CA VAL A 142 -11.58 20.21 -11.39
C VAL A 142 -10.55 19.38 -12.15
N GLY A 143 -9.85 20.02 -13.08
CA GLY A 143 -8.74 19.46 -13.84
C GLY A 143 -7.41 20.09 -13.47
N VAL A 144 -6.30 19.44 -13.83
CA VAL A 144 -4.94 19.97 -13.68
C VAL A 144 -4.39 20.27 -15.07
N LYS A 145 -3.93 21.50 -15.29
CA LYS A 145 -3.22 21.93 -16.50
C LYS A 145 -1.77 22.28 -16.16
N GLU A 146 -0.83 21.78 -16.96
CA GLU A 146 0.60 22.07 -16.85
C GLU A 146 1.24 21.69 -15.47
N GLY A 147 0.52 20.93 -14.64
CA GLY A 147 0.97 20.45 -13.32
C GLY A 147 0.98 21.50 -12.20
N THR A 148 0.85 22.79 -12.53
CA THR A 148 0.89 23.93 -11.60
C THR A 148 -0.38 24.77 -11.59
N THR A 149 -1.29 24.55 -12.54
CA THR A 149 -2.53 25.34 -12.69
C THR A 149 -3.73 24.42 -12.54
N LEU A 150 -4.68 24.76 -11.66
CA LEU A 150 -5.98 24.10 -11.64
C LEU A 150 -6.92 24.77 -12.63
N LEU A 151 -7.67 23.95 -13.35
CA LEU A 151 -8.74 24.37 -14.23
C LEU A 151 -10.05 23.92 -13.59
N VAL A 152 -10.88 24.88 -13.20
CA VAL A 152 -12.21 24.62 -12.65
C VAL A 152 -13.23 24.97 -13.73
N THR A 153 -13.95 23.98 -14.23
CA THR A 153 -15.03 24.15 -15.20
C THR A 153 -16.37 23.94 -14.50
N VAL A 154 -17.16 25.00 -14.40
CA VAL A 154 -18.50 24.93 -13.79
C VAL A 154 -19.50 24.31 -14.75
N PHE A 155 -20.49 23.59 -14.23
CA PHE A 155 -21.57 23.03 -15.04
C PHE A 155 -22.52 24.13 -15.54
N GLU A 156 -22.80 25.11 -14.68
CA GLU A 156 -23.77 26.17 -14.92
C GLU A 156 -23.11 27.57 -14.88
N GLU A 157 -23.32 28.40 -15.89
CA GLU A 157 -22.66 29.72 -16.01
C GLU A 157 -23.03 30.69 -14.88
N HIS A 158 -24.27 30.64 -14.41
CA HIS A 158 -24.75 31.50 -13.32
C HIS A 158 -24.05 31.19 -11.98
N SER A 159 -23.50 29.99 -11.81
CA SER A 159 -22.78 29.56 -10.61
C SER A 159 -21.34 30.10 -10.53
N LEU A 160 -20.78 30.56 -11.65
CA LEU A 160 -19.36 30.93 -11.77
C LEU A 160 -18.94 32.00 -10.78
N LYS A 161 -19.79 33.02 -10.56
CA LYS A 161 -19.49 34.11 -9.61
C LYS A 161 -19.35 33.61 -8.18
N TYR A 162 -20.23 32.70 -7.77
CA TYR A 162 -20.21 32.11 -6.43
C TYR A 162 -19.01 31.18 -6.24
N VAL A 163 -18.64 30.43 -7.28
CA VAL A 163 -17.46 29.55 -7.26
C VAL A 163 -16.16 30.36 -7.13
N GLU A 164 -16.03 31.45 -7.89
CA GLU A 164 -14.86 32.33 -7.77
C GLU A 164 -14.75 32.93 -6.37
N GLN A 165 -15.85 33.44 -5.81
CA GLN A 165 -15.90 33.98 -4.45
C GLN A 165 -15.54 32.91 -3.41
N ALA A 166 -16.08 31.70 -3.53
CA ALA A 166 -15.77 30.60 -2.63
C ALA A 166 -14.28 30.22 -2.64
N ILE A 167 -13.63 30.23 -3.81
CA ILE A 167 -12.19 29.97 -3.93
C ILE A 167 -11.37 31.08 -3.26
N TYR A 168 -11.80 32.35 -3.40
CA TYR A 168 -11.18 33.47 -2.69
C TYR A 168 -11.37 33.39 -1.16
N GLU A 169 -12.59 33.07 -0.71
CA GLU A 169 -12.94 32.93 0.71
C GLU A 169 -12.23 31.77 1.39
N ALA A 170 -11.93 30.70 0.65
CA ALA A 170 -11.14 29.59 1.14
C ALA A 170 -9.69 29.98 1.53
N LYS A 171 -9.24 31.19 1.18
CA LYS A 171 -7.94 31.79 1.56
C LYS A 171 -6.77 30.83 1.36
N LEU A 172 -6.77 30.13 0.22
CA LEU A 172 -5.63 29.29 -0.14
C LEU A 172 -4.39 30.18 -0.34
N PRO A 173 -3.22 29.77 0.15
CA PRO A 173 -2.06 30.65 0.28
C PRO A 173 -1.55 31.10 -1.10
N GLY A 174 -1.64 32.41 -1.36
CA GLY A 174 -1.08 33.05 -2.56
C GLY A 174 -1.82 32.72 -3.86
N ILE A 175 -3.09 32.33 -3.77
CA ILE A 175 -3.88 31.89 -4.93
C ILE A 175 -4.94 32.94 -5.26
N THR A 176 -4.94 33.40 -6.52
CA THR A 176 -6.00 34.24 -7.07
C THR A 176 -6.64 33.54 -8.28
N PRO A 177 -7.94 33.18 -8.22
CA PRO A 177 -8.63 32.65 -9.39
C PRO A 177 -8.70 33.70 -10.50
N GLN A 178 -8.44 33.27 -11.74
CA GLN A 178 -8.54 34.07 -12.94
C GLN A 178 -9.57 33.47 -13.87
N ARG A 179 -10.58 34.25 -14.23
CA ARG A 179 -11.57 33.85 -15.24
C ARG A 179 -10.94 33.90 -16.62
N VAL A 180 -11.17 32.86 -17.40
CA VAL A 180 -10.70 32.80 -18.80
C VAL A 180 -11.87 32.83 -19.75
N ASP A 181 -12.90 32.02 -19.45
CA ASP A 181 -14.11 31.89 -20.25
C ASP A 181 -15.35 32.05 -19.36
N SER A 182 -16.54 32.06 -19.98
CA SER A 182 -17.83 32.14 -19.28
C SER A 182 -18.14 30.95 -18.37
N ARG A 183 -17.36 29.85 -18.46
CA ARG A 183 -17.52 28.63 -17.64
C ARG A 183 -16.24 28.16 -16.95
N THR A 184 -15.11 28.81 -17.21
CA THR A 184 -13.79 28.27 -16.86
C THR A 184 -12.99 29.25 -16.00
N ILE A 185 -12.54 28.78 -14.85
CA ILE A 185 -11.67 29.51 -13.92
C ILE A 185 -10.30 28.80 -13.87
N LYS A 186 -9.23 29.55 -14.08
CA LYS A 186 -7.85 29.10 -13.86
C LYS A 186 -7.39 29.54 -12.48
N VAL A 187 -6.73 28.64 -11.77
CA VAL A 187 -6.19 28.89 -10.44
C VAL A 187 -4.71 28.55 -10.48
N PRO A 188 -3.83 29.52 -10.78
CA PRO A 188 -2.39 29.30 -10.83
C PRO A 188 -1.84 29.13 -9.41
N ILE A 189 -1.07 28.07 -9.17
CA ILE A 189 -0.41 27.83 -7.89
C ILE A 189 1.07 28.19 -8.03
N PRO A 190 1.57 29.15 -7.23
CA PRO A 190 2.98 29.49 -7.25
C PRO A 190 3.83 28.31 -6.74
N LYS A 191 5.02 28.15 -7.32
CA LYS A 191 5.96 27.13 -6.85
C LYS A 191 6.49 27.51 -5.45
N PRO A 192 6.66 26.54 -4.54
CA PRO A 192 7.23 26.81 -3.22
C PRO A 192 8.70 27.25 -3.34
N THR A 193 9.10 28.22 -2.51
CA THR A 193 10.49 28.69 -2.42
C THR A 193 11.35 27.70 -1.63
N VAL A 194 12.67 27.84 -1.72
CA VAL A 194 13.63 26.97 -1.00
C VAL A 194 13.42 27.05 0.51
N GLU A 195 13.14 28.23 1.04
CA GLU A 195 12.83 28.43 2.46
C GLU A 195 11.57 27.65 2.88
N THR A 196 10.50 27.70 2.07
CA THR A 196 9.27 26.95 2.36
C THR A 196 9.50 25.44 2.31
N ARG A 197 10.29 24.94 1.36
CA ARG A 197 10.64 23.50 1.28
C ARG A 197 11.43 23.04 2.51
N ASN A 198 12.38 23.85 2.97
CA ASN A 198 13.15 23.56 4.19
C ASN A 198 12.26 23.55 5.45
N ALA A 199 11.29 24.45 5.53
CA ALA A 199 10.30 24.47 6.61
C ALA A 199 9.39 23.22 6.60
N LEU A 200 8.97 22.76 5.42
CA LEU A 200 8.21 21.52 5.25
C LEU A 200 9.02 20.29 5.70
N TYR A 201 10.29 20.19 5.29
CA TYR A 201 11.18 19.12 5.73
C TYR A 201 11.40 19.13 7.25
N THR A 202 11.56 20.31 7.84
CA THR A 202 11.70 20.47 9.30
C THR A 202 10.45 19.96 10.03
N THR A 203 9.26 20.25 9.49
CA THR A 203 7.99 19.77 10.03
C THR A 203 7.88 18.25 9.96
N ALA A 204 8.24 17.66 8.81
CA ALA A 204 8.27 16.20 8.65
C ALA A 204 9.27 15.51 9.59
N SER A 205 10.43 16.14 9.83
CA SER A 205 11.44 15.64 10.76
C SER A 205 10.93 15.61 12.21
N ARG A 206 10.16 16.63 12.62
CA ARG A 206 9.49 16.64 13.94
C ARG A 206 8.47 15.50 14.05
N GLN A 207 7.60 15.36 13.04
CA GLN A 207 6.61 14.28 13.01
C GLN A 207 7.27 12.89 13.02
N ALA A 208 8.40 12.73 12.35
CA ALA A 208 9.16 11.48 12.38
C ALA A 208 9.68 11.15 13.78
N GLU A 209 10.13 12.13 14.56
CA GLU A 209 10.59 11.85 15.92
C GLU A 209 9.43 11.44 16.83
N ASP A 210 8.26 12.04 16.66
CA ASP A 210 7.04 11.59 17.35
C ASP A 210 6.72 10.13 17.01
N VAL A 211 6.83 9.74 15.74
CA VAL A 211 6.65 8.36 15.30
C VAL A 211 7.73 7.45 15.91
N ARG A 212 9.00 7.85 15.94
CA ARG A 212 10.07 7.05 16.58
C ARG A 212 9.77 6.82 18.07
N VAL A 213 9.30 7.84 18.77
CA VAL A 213 8.86 7.72 20.17
C VAL A 213 7.69 6.75 20.31
N GLN A 214 6.70 6.80 19.41
CA GLN A 214 5.58 5.86 19.40
C GLN A 214 6.03 4.42 19.15
N MET A 215 6.93 4.19 18.19
CA MET A 215 7.49 2.85 17.92
C MET A 215 8.23 2.29 19.13
N ARG A 216 9.06 3.12 19.80
CA ARG A 216 9.75 2.72 21.04
C ARG A 216 8.77 2.35 22.15
N LYS A 217 7.66 3.09 22.29
CA LYS A 217 6.59 2.77 23.26
C LYS A 217 5.90 1.44 22.94
N LEU A 218 5.58 1.18 21.66
CA LEU A 218 4.99 -0.09 21.23
C LEU A 218 5.93 -1.28 21.47
N HIS A 219 7.22 -1.10 21.18
CA HIS A 219 8.24 -2.12 21.46
C HIS A 219 8.37 -2.41 22.96
N ALA A 220 8.44 -1.36 23.80
CA ALA A 220 8.48 -1.54 25.25
C ALA A 220 7.22 -2.24 25.79
N ALA A 221 6.05 -1.96 25.23
CA ALA A 221 4.81 -2.65 25.58
C ALA A 221 4.82 -4.13 25.15
N LEU A 222 5.41 -4.45 24.00
CA LEU A 222 5.57 -5.83 23.53
C LEU A 222 6.47 -6.64 24.47
N LEU A 223 7.63 -6.09 24.85
CA LEU A 223 8.56 -6.75 25.77
C LEU A 223 7.90 -7.06 27.12
N LYS A 224 7.10 -6.12 27.66
CA LYS A 224 6.35 -6.33 28.91
C LYS A 224 5.27 -7.40 28.80
N LYS A 225 4.62 -7.53 27.64
CA LYS A 225 3.57 -8.54 27.41
C LYS A 225 4.13 -9.93 27.18
N ALA A 226 5.28 -10.01 26.52
CA ALA A 226 5.95 -11.26 26.24
C ALA A 226 6.82 -11.76 27.42
N ASP A 227 6.99 -10.94 28.48
CA ASP A 227 7.80 -11.22 29.66
C ASP A 227 9.23 -11.70 29.30
N VAL A 228 9.86 -10.99 28.37
CA VAL A 228 11.19 -11.36 27.83
C VAL A 228 12.28 -10.52 28.46
N ASP A 229 13.23 -11.21 29.09
CA ASP A 229 14.46 -10.60 29.61
C ASP A 229 15.43 -10.20 28.49
N LYS A 230 16.19 -9.12 28.73
CA LYS A 230 17.21 -8.61 27.79
C LYS A 230 18.33 -9.62 27.48
N ARG A 231 18.51 -10.65 28.32
CA ARG A 231 19.54 -11.69 28.17
C ARG A 231 19.05 -12.89 27.35
N SER A 232 17.74 -13.00 27.10
CA SER A 232 17.16 -14.11 26.34
C SER A 232 17.55 -13.99 24.85
N PRO A 233 17.82 -15.12 24.16
CA PRO A 233 18.02 -15.11 22.70
C PRO A 233 16.78 -14.59 21.94
N ASP A 234 15.60 -14.68 22.54
CA ASP A 234 14.33 -14.25 21.94
C ASP A 234 14.22 -12.72 21.83
N PHE A 235 14.93 -11.98 22.69
CA PHE A 235 14.98 -10.52 22.66
C PHE A 235 15.44 -9.98 21.30
N ALA A 236 16.39 -10.66 20.66
CA ALA A 236 16.91 -10.25 19.35
C ALA A 236 15.83 -10.24 18.26
N ILE A 237 14.83 -11.12 18.36
CA ILE A 237 13.73 -11.22 17.39
C ILE A 237 12.77 -10.03 17.53
N TYR A 238 12.46 -9.66 18.77
CA TYR A 238 11.62 -8.48 19.07
C TYR A 238 12.31 -7.18 18.68
N GLN A 239 13.60 -7.05 18.99
CA GLN A 239 14.42 -5.92 18.58
C GLN A 239 14.47 -5.80 17.05
N GLY A 240 14.67 -6.91 16.35
CA GLY A 240 14.68 -6.96 14.90
C GLY A 240 13.37 -6.50 14.23
N LEU A 241 12.21 -6.65 14.89
CA LEU A 241 10.95 -6.09 14.41
C LEU A 241 10.97 -4.55 14.49
N SER A 242 11.40 -3.99 15.62
CA SER A 242 11.50 -2.53 15.78
C SER A 242 12.51 -1.92 14.81
N ASP A 243 13.66 -2.57 14.61
CA ASP A 243 14.74 -2.08 13.74
C ASP A 243 14.30 -2.05 12.27
N LYS A 244 13.52 -3.04 11.81
CA LYS A 244 12.93 -3.04 10.46
C LYS A 244 12.07 -1.81 10.23
N PHE A 245 11.14 -1.53 11.13
CA PHE A 245 10.23 -0.39 10.99
C PHE A 245 10.91 0.96 11.17
N MET A 246 11.93 1.06 12.05
CA MET A 246 12.77 2.26 12.14
C MET A 246 13.53 2.50 10.82
N GLY A 247 14.09 1.44 10.22
CA GLY A 247 14.74 1.52 8.92
C GLY A 247 13.80 1.92 7.78
N GLU A 248 12.54 1.50 7.80
CA GLU A 248 11.53 1.96 6.83
C GLU A 248 11.17 3.44 7.01
N LEU A 249 11.01 3.89 8.25
CA LEU A 249 10.77 5.30 8.56
C LEU A 249 11.90 6.19 8.04
N ASP A 250 13.15 5.80 8.28
CA ASP A 250 14.32 6.55 7.82
C ASP A 250 14.43 6.58 6.30
N LYS A 251 14.05 5.48 5.60
CA LYS A 251 13.95 5.48 4.13
C LYS A 251 12.92 6.51 3.65
N ILE A 252 11.74 6.55 4.26
CA ILE A 252 10.67 7.50 3.90
C ILE A 252 11.16 8.95 4.07
N LEU A 253 11.84 9.25 5.18
CA LEU A 253 12.43 10.57 5.39
C LEU A 253 13.52 10.92 4.37
N ALA A 254 14.38 9.96 4.02
CA ALA A 254 15.41 10.16 3.01
C ALA A 254 14.80 10.43 1.63
N HIS A 255 13.69 9.77 1.28
CA HIS A 255 12.92 10.07 0.07
C HIS A 255 12.36 11.49 0.09
N LEU A 256 11.76 11.92 1.20
CA LEU A 256 11.25 13.28 1.34
C LEU A 256 12.37 14.31 1.22
N LYS A 257 13.52 14.08 1.85
CA LYS A 257 14.68 15.00 1.78
C LYS A 257 15.09 15.26 0.33
N LYS A 258 15.15 14.20 -0.50
CA LYS A 258 15.48 14.28 -1.93
C LYS A 258 14.42 15.04 -2.74
N ALA A 259 13.15 14.95 -2.35
CA ALA A 259 12.08 15.69 -3.00
C ALA A 259 12.05 17.18 -2.59
N THR A 260 12.54 17.50 -1.38
CA THR A 260 12.59 18.88 -0.86
C THR A 260 13.85 19.64 -1.25
N SER A 261 14.97 18.94 -1.49
CA SER A 261 16.25 19.53 -1.93
C SER A 261 16.19 19.95 -3.40
#